data_AF-A0A368UB16-F1
#
_entry.id   AF-A0A368UB16-F1
#
_cell.length_a   1.000
_cell.length_b   1.000
_cell.length_c   1.000
_cell.angle_alpha   90.00
_cell.angle_beta   90.00
_cell.angle_gamma   90.00
#
_symmetry.space_group_name_H-M   'P 1'
#
loop_
_entity.id
_entity.type
_entity.pdbx_description
1 polymer ?
#
loop_
_entity_poly.entity_id
_entity_poly.type
_entity_poly.pdbx_seq_one_letter_code
_entity_poly.pdbx_strand_id
1 'polypeptide(L)'
;MLDLEKVLREMISARFKDLRQNTPAELISNGQKTAINRIEKGVNPKSRNFASDTLLADYTDYFGIEKSELIFGDSTLLEFTLYHLFSQLFYQIVPDDNNVGLTIDQTKMQTNIDTKMVDSFLELFYIFGDFGRWRHLKGVQNNNTDIDYMAMFEIIWRLIKNKVVTSFQEHVIVPLFDDEQVPFRFNRINNSFDVWYHKQFVKTIVPEALKKLQSDSIFKMGFMVKSLIDHFLNTTHITSYLEDVPIDKYYLPITNYTIDVSKIKTEEDDIKVAMEYLRWLNRYNSLETAKDAIAFAEEKFFEEFDFVTEEKRPMIDQTTRTSIQELLDDIIQHPENYEEGYILHGSTEEIPGILIVNSQVSKLFQAKIAEVFLKQIDDLVRYQNIFINFINWDELETFL
;
A
#
# COMPACT_ATOMS: atom_id res chain seq x y z
N MET A 1 13.16 -9.39 21.38
CA MET A 1 14.25 -8.47 21.01
C MET A 1 15.17 -9.19 20.04
N LEU A 2 15.64 -8.52 18.99
CA LEU A 2 16.62 -9.07 18.06
C LEU A 2 18.02 -9.09 18.73
N ASP A 3 18.68 -10.25 18.75
CA ASP A 3 19.96 -10.49 19.44
C ASP A 3 21.14 -10.28 18.48
N LEU A 4 21.60 -9.02 18.38
CA LEU A 4 22.80 -8.64 17.64
C LEU A 4 24.07 -9.23 18.28
N GLU A 5 24.14 -9.29 19.61
CA GLU A 5 25.26 -9.91 20.32
C GLU A 5 25.46 -11.36 19.88
N LYS A 6 24.38 -12.13 19.64
CA LYS A 6 24.48 -13.50 19.12
C LYS A 6 25.12 -13.55 17.74
N VAL A 7 24.68 -12.70 16.81
CA VAL A 7 25.23 -12.63 15.45
C VAL A 7 26.71 -12.22 15.50
N LEU A 8 27.03 -11.17 16.27
CA LEU A 8 28.41 -10.68 16.39
C LEU A 8 29.35 -11.70 17.02
N ARG A 9 28.90 -12.53 17.98
CA ARG A 9 29.77 -13.55 18.59
C ARG A 9 30.35 -14.49 17.53
N GLU A 10 29.54 -14.97 16.60
CA GLU A 10 30.00 -15.90 15.56
C GLU A 10 31.02 -15.21 14.63
N MET A 11 30.72 -13.97 14.22
CA MET A 11 31.59 -13.18 13.35
C MET A 11 32.92 -12.81 14.02
N ILE A 12 32.88 -12.35 15.28
CA ILE A 12 34.07 -12.01 16.06
C ILE A 12 34.93 -13.26 16.31
N SER A 13 34.30 -14.40 16.58
CA SER A 13 35.05 -15.67 16.80
C SER A 13 35.87 -16.04 15.56
N ALA A 14 35.24 -15.95 14.38
CA ALA A 14 35.91 -16.21 13.11
C ALA A 14 37.02 -15.18 12.86
N ARG A 15 36.73 -13.89 13.05
CA ARG A 15 37.69 -12.78 12.86
C ARG A 15 38.91 -12.90 13.76
N PHE A 16 38.71 -13.15 15.05
CA PHE A 16 39.82 -13.26 16.01
C PHE A 16 40.71 -14.46 15.71
N LYS A 17 40.11 -15.58 15.28
CA LYS A 17 40.84 -16.77 14.86
C LYS A 17 41.65 -16.50 13.58
N ASP A 18 41.07 -15.76 12.63
CA ASP A 18 41.73 -15.39 11.39
C ASP A 18 42.86 -14.36 11.59
N LEU A 19 42.68 -13.38 12.47
CA LEU A 19 43.72 -12.42 12.84
C LEU A 19 44.88 -13.10 13.57
N ARG A 20 44.57 -14.00 14.53
CA ARG A 20 45.62 -14.66 15.31
C ARG A 20 46.41 -15.67 14.48
N GLN A 21 45.76 -16.45 13.62
CA GLN A 21 46.38 -17.57 12.90
C GLN A 21 47.25 -18.44 13.83
N ASN A 22 48.56 -18.47 13.59
CA ASN A 22 49.55 -19.22 14.37
C ASN A 22 50.25 -18.38 15.45
N THR A 23 49.90 -17.10 15.58
CA THR A 23 50.47 -16.20 16.59
C THR A 23 50.09 -16.69 17.99
N PRO A 24 51.07 -16.90 18.90
CA PRO A 24 50.78 -17.21 20.29
C PRO A 24 49.95 -16.11 20.95
N ALA A 25 48.89 -16.49 21.67
CA ALA A 25 47.97 -15.56 22.31
C ALA A 25 48.67 -14.60 23.28
N GLU A 26 49.75 -15.06 23.92
CA GLU A 26 50.57 -14.29 24.86
C GLU A 26 51.36 -13.15 24.20
N LEU A 27 51.60 -13.22 22.89
CA LEU A 27 52.22 -12.11 22.14
C LEU A 27 51.22 -11.00 21.84
N ILE A 28 49.94 -11.34 21.75
CA ILE A 28 48.86 -10.39 21.45
C ILE A 28 48.40 -9.73 22.75
N SER A 29 48.14 -10.52 23.79
CA SER A 29 47.67 -10.01 25.08
C SER A 29 48.23 -10.83 26.24
N ASN A 30 49.08 -10.19 27.04
CA ASN A 30 49.72 -10.85 28.16
C ASN A 30 48.70 -11.15 29.28
N GLY A 31 48.62 -12.41 29.71
CA GLY A 31 47.71 -12.86 30.76
C GLY A 31 46.26 -13.11 30.31
N GLN A 32 45.89 -12.85 29.05
CA GLN A 32 44.52 -13.06 28.55
C GLN A 32 44.34 -14.26 27.61
N LYS A 33 45.30 -15.18 27.56
CA LYS A 33 45.25 -16.41 26.74
C LYS A 33 43.90 -17.15 26.81
N THR A 34 43.36 -17.32 28.03
CA THR A 34 42.09 -18.02 28.24
C THR A 34 40.92 -17.27 27.61
N ALA A 35 40.93 -15.93 27.64
CA ALA A 35 39.89 -15.11 27.03
C ALA A 35 39.94 -15.20 25.50
N ILE A 36 41.13 -15.13 24.91
CA ILE A 36 41.34 -15.30 23.46
C ILE A 36 40.82 -16.65 22.98
N ASN A 37 41.28 -17.74 23.62
CA ASN A 37 40.84 -19.10 23.28
C ASN A 37 39.33 -19.31 23.44
N ARG A 38 38.70 -18.59 24.39
CA ARG A 38 37.26 -18.64 24.59
C ARG A 38 36.52 -17.92 23.45
N ILE A 39 37.00 -16.75 23.04
CA ILE A 39 36.42 -15.97 21.94
C ILE A 39 36.52 -16.75 20.63
N GLU A 40 37.67 -17.32 20.29
CA GLU A 40 37.84 -18.09 19.03
C GLU A 40 36.94 -19.33 18.94
N LYS A 41 36.48 -19.84 20.09
CA LYS A 41 35.53 -20.96 20.17
C LYS A 41 34.06 -20.52 20.20
N GLY A 42 33.76 -19.21 20.15
CA GLY A 42 32.40 -18.68 20.27
C GLY A 42 31.76 -18.87 21.64
N VAL A 43 32.55 -19.16 22.68
CA VAL A 43 32.00 -19.49 24.00
C VAL A 43 31.68 -18.21 24.78
N ASN A 44 30.39 -17.98 25.04
CA ASN A 44 29.92 -16.82 25.80
C ASN A 44 30.20 -17.00 27.31
N PRO A 45 30.81 -16.04 28.02
CA PRO A 45 31.06 -16.17 29.45
C PRO A 45 29.78 -15.90 30.25
N LYS A 46 29.75 -16.31 31.53
CA LYS A 46 28.59 -16.06 32.41
C LYS A 46 28.25 -14.58 32.57
N SER A 47 29.25 -13.70 32.50
CA SER A 47 29.06 -12.24 32.52
C SER A 47 28.39 -11.68 31.26
N ARG A 48 28.28 -12.49 30.20
CA ARG A 48 27.87 -12.13 28.84
C ARG A 48 28.78 -11.09 28.16
N ASN A 49 29.84 -10.63 28.83
CA ASN A 49 30.81 -9.73 28.25
C ASN A 49 31.80 -10.53 27.39
N PHE A 50 31.41 -10.80 26.14
CA PHE A 50 32.13 -11.69 25.26
C PHE A 50 33.56 -11.23 24.95
N ALA A 51 33.75 -9.94 24.66
CA ALA A 51 35.04 -9.28 24.50
C ALA A 51 35.14 -8.11 25.50
N SER A 52 36.26 -8.00 26.21
CA SER A 52 36.52 -6.91 27.15
C SER A 52 37.28 -5.78 26.49
N ASP A 53 37.03 -4.55 26.94
CA ASP A 53 37.73 -3.35 26.46
C ASP A 53 39.26 -3.49 26.50
N THR A 54 39.82 -4.01 27.61
CA THR A 54 41.27 -4.26 27.72
C THR A 54 41.80 -5.23 26.67
N LEU A 55 41.02 -6.27 26.32
CA LEU A 55 41.45 -7.21 25.29
C LEU A 55 41.41 -6.56 23.90
N LEU A 56 40.42 -5.71 23.65
CA LEU A 56 40.33 -4.96 22.41
C LEU A 56 41.47 -3.96 22.28
N ALA A 57 41.87 -3.28 23.37
CA ALA A 57 43.04 -2.41 23.39
C ALA A 57 44.32 -3.19 23.04
N ASP A 58 44.55 -4.35 23.66
CA ASP A 58 45.71 -5.20 23.35
C ASP A 58 45.74 -5.64 21.88
N TYR A 59 44.59 -6.03 21.32
CA TYR A 59 44.47 -6.35 19.88
C TYR A 59 44.67 -5.12 18.98
N THR A 60 44.19 -3.95 19.40
CA THR A 60 44.37 -2.69 18.67
C THR A 60 45.84 -2.35 18.58
N ASP A 61 46.56 -2.40 19.71
CA ASP A 61 47.99 -2.11 19.79
C ASP A 61 48.83 -3.09 18.95
N TYR A 62 48.43 -4.37 18.93
CA TYR A 62 49.18 -5.41 18.22
C TYR A 62 48.93 -5.41 16.70
N PHE A 63 47.67 -5.30 16.28
CA PHE A 63 47.28 -5.44 14.86
C PHE A 63 47.07 -4.10 14.15
N GLY A 64 47.00 -2.98 14.87
CA GLY A 64 46.68 -1.67 14.30
C GLY A 64 45.24 -1.56 13.78
N ILE A 65 44.31 -2.32 14.37
CA ILE A 65 42.89 -2.35 13.99
C ILE A 65 42.06 -1.72 15.11
N GLU A 66 41.19 -0.78 14.77
CA GLU A 66 40.34 -0.08 15.73
C GLU A 66 39.43 -1.03 16.52
N LYS A 67 39.15 -0.69 17.80
CA LYS A 67 38.26 -1.49 18.66
C LYS A 67 36.89 -1.75 18.03
N SER A 68 36.35 -0.74 17.33
CA SER A 68 35.06 -0.84 16.64
C SER A 68 35.11 -1.83 15.48
N GLU A 69 36.18 -1.82 14.69
CA GLU A 69 36.40 -2.75 13.58
C GLU A 69 36.67 -4.19 14.09
N LEU A 70 37.34 -4.34 15.23
CA LEU A 70 37.49 -5.63 15.89
C LEU A 70 36.16 -6.25 16.32
N ILE A 71 35.12 -5.45 16.59
CA ILE A 71 33.78 -5.91 16.99
C ILE A 71 32.83 -6.01 15.79
N PHE A 72 32.67 -4.94 15.03
CA PHE A 72 31.68 -4.81 13.95
C PHE A 72 32.25 -5.16 12.58
N GLY A 73 33.57 -5.11 12.39
CA GLY A 73 34.22 -5.28 11.09
C GLY A 73 34.35 -3.98 10.32
N ASP A 74 34.86 -4.09 9.09
CA ASP A 74 34.88 -2.98 8.14
C ASP A 74 33.47 -2.58 7.69
N SER A 75 33.36 -1.55 6.84
CA SER A 75 32.07 -1.07 6.34
C SER A 75 31.26 -2.16 5.64
N THR A 76 31.94 -3.01 4.88
CA THR A 76 31.33 -4.12 4.12
C THR A 76 30.73 -5.15 5.07
N LEU A 77 31.50 -5.56 6.08
CA LEU A 77 31.09 -6.56 7.04
C LEU A 77 29.97 -6.04 7.94
N LEU A 78 30.01 -4.76 8.31
CA LEU A 78 28.92 -4.09 9.02
C LEU A 78 27.62 -4.10 8.21
N GLU A 79 27.68 -3.74 6.92
CA GLU A 79 26.52 -3.82 6.02
C GLU A 79 25.95 -5.24 6.00
N PHE A 80 26.80 -6.27 5.83
CA PHE A 80 26.36 -7.67 5.87
C PHE A 80 25.75 -8.08 7.21
N THR A 81 26.31 -7.62 8.35
CA THR A 81 25.73 -7.88 9.67
C THR A 81 24.32 -7.31 9.77
N LEU A 82 24.14 -6.05 9.35
CA LEU A 82 22.85 -5.39 9.40
C LEU A 82 21.86 -6.03 8.43
N TYR A 83 22.27 -6.34 7.19
CA TYR A 83 21.46 -7.10 6.24
C TYR A 83 20.97 -8.42 6.86
N HIS A 84 21.88 -9.18 7.50
CA HIS A 84 21.52 -10.42 8.17
C HIS A 84 20.51 -10.20 9.31
N LEU A 85 20.68 -9.16 10.13
CA LEU A 85 19.69 -8.81 11.17
C LEU A 85 18.32 -8.48 10.58
N PHE A 86 18.25 -7.62 9.56
CA PHE A 86 16.98 -7.25 8.94
C PHE A 86 16.32 -8.43 8.24
N SER A 87 17.10 -9.35 7.67
CA SER A 87 16.57 -10.62 7.15
C SER A 87 15.83 -11.41 8.24
N GLN A 88 16.30 -11.40 9.49
CA GLN A 88 15.60 -12.08 10.59
C GLN A 88 14.19 -11.52 10.81
N LEU A 89 13.99 -10.21 10.61
CA LEU A 89 12.68 -9.57 10.68
C LEU A 89 11.82 -9.96 9.47
N PHE A 90 12.41 -9.92 8.27
CA PHE A 90 11.77 -10.33 7.03
C PHE A 90 11.21 -11.75 7.11
N TYR A 91 11.97 -12.70 7.65
CA TYR A 91 11.54 -14.08 7.79
C TYR A 91 10.38 -14.28 8.78
N GLN A 92 10.05 -13.30 9.62
CA GLN A 92 8.82 -13.33 10.44
C GLN A 92 7.58 -12.82 9.68
N ILE A 93 7.79 -12.15 8.54
CA ILE A 93 6.73 -11.51 7.76
C ILE A 93 6.17 -12.45 6.69
N VAL A 94 7.05 -13.25 6.07
CA VAL A 94 6.75 -14.05 4.87
C VAL A 94 6.52 -15.53 5.21
N PRO A 95 5.80 -16.30 4.37
CA PRO A 95 5.58 -17.72 4.62
C PRO A 95 6.87 -18.54 4.42
N ASP A 96 6.90 -19.74 4.98
CA ASP A 96 8.05 -20.66 4.87
C ASP A 96 8.23 -21.25 3.45
N ASP A 97 7.12 -21.40 2.72
CA ASP A 97 7.08 -21.94 1.36
C ASP A 97 7.10 -20.79 0.35
N ASN A 98 8.29 -20.31 0.04
CA ASN A 98 8.50 -19.35 -1.03
C ASN A 98 8.70 -20.12 -2.34
N ASN A 99 7.84 -19.86 -3.34
CA ASN A 99 7.91 -20.44 -4.70
C ASN A 99 9.26 -20.19 -5.42
N VAL A 100 10.16 -19.40 -4.83
CA VAL A 100 11.51 -19.06 -5.32
C VAL A 100 12.57 -20.11 -4.94
N GLY A 101 12.18 -21.23 -4.30
CA GLY A 101 13.07 -22.37 -4.06
C GLY A 101 14.13 -22.18 -2.96
N LEU A 102 14.00 -21.13 -2.15
CA LEU A 102 14.83 -20.91 -0.97
C LEU A 102 14.15 -21.51 0.26
N THR A 103 14.58 -22.72 0.65
CA THR A 103 14.17 -23.30 1.93
C THR A 103 14.79 -22.50 3.07
N ILE A 104 13.93 -21.82 3.83
CA ILE A 104 14.33 -21.08 5.01
C ILE A 104 14.79 -22.08 6.09
N ASP A 105 16.07 -22.03 6.47
CA ASP A 105 16.60 -22.83 7.58
C ASP A 105 16.20 -22.21 8.92
N GLN A 106 15.02 -22.59 9.41
CA GLN A 106 14.48 -22.13 10.69
C GLN A 106 15.40 -22.38 11.89
N THR A 107 16.33 -23.34 11.81
CA THR A 107 17.26 -23.63 12.91
C THR A 107 18.28 -22.52 13.13
N LYS A 108 18.54 -21.70 12.11
CA LYS A 108 19.44 -20.54 12.16
C LYS A 108 18.73 -19.25 12.52
N MET A 109 17.40 -19.28 12.66
CA MET A 109 16.61 -18.11 12.94
C MET A 109 16.57 -17.75 14.41
N GLN A 110 16.47 -16.45 14.67
CA GLN A 110 16.16 -15.98 15.99
C GLN A 110 14.67 -16.17 16.29
N THR A 111 14.38 -16.80 17.42
CA THR A 111 13.01 -16.97 17.92
C THR A 111 12.65 -15.86 18.90
N ASN A 112 11.36 -15.54 19.05
CA ASN A 112 10.86 -14.53 19.99
C ASN A 112 11.35 -13.09 19.73
N ILE A 113 11.44 -12.71 18.45
CA ILE A 113 11.62 -11.32 18.04
C ILE A 113 10.40 -10.50 18.51
N ASP A 114 10.63 -9.25 18.92
CA ASP A 114 9.52 -8.38 19.36
C ASP A 114 8.60 -8.07 18.18
N THR A 115 7.31 -8.38 18.32
CA THR A 115 6.29 -8.11 17.29
C THR A 115 6.28 -6.64 16.88
N LYS A 116 6.50 -5.69 17.80
CA LYS A 116 6.55 -4.27 17.43
C LYS A 116 7.71 -3.93 16.51
N MET A 117 8.85 -4.63 16.65
CA MET A 117 9.96 -4.47 15.72
C MET A 117 9.58 -4.98 14.33
N VAL A 118 8.95 -6.17 14.28
CA VAL A 118 8.48 -6.78 13.04
C VAL A 118 7.45 -5.89 12.35
N ASP A 119 6.43 -5.42 13.07
CA ASP A 119 5.36 -4.56 12.53
C ASP A 119 5.91 -3.26 11.96
N SER A 120 6.92 -2.66 12.60
CA SER A 120 7.54 -1.43 12.10
C SER A 120 8.31 -1.65 10.78
N PHE A 121 8.93 -2.82 10.63
CA PHE A 121 9.63 -3.19 9.39
C PHE A 121 8.65 -3.62 8.29
N LEU A 122 7.56 -4.30 8.67
CA LEU A 122 6.47 -4.72 7.80
C LEU A 122 5.86 -3.55 7.01
N GLU A 123 5.79 -2.36 7.60
CA GLU A 123 5.25 -1.17 6.91
C GLU A 123 5.99 -0.85 5.59
N LEU A 124 7.29 -1.16 5.51
CA LEU A 124 8.07 -0.96 4.27
C LEU A 124 7.63 -1.90 3.15
N PHE A 125 6.97 -3.02 3.45
CA PHE A 125 6.47 -3.95 2.43
C PHE A 125 5.18 -3.47 1.76
N TYR A 126 4.44 -2.54 2.38
CA TYR A 126 3.23 -1.99 1.76
C TYR A 126 3.50 -1.04 0.59
N ILE A 127 4.77 -0.78 0.26
CA ILE A 127 5.13 -0.16 -1.01
C ILE A 127 4.87 -1.10 -2.20
N PHE A 128 4.71 -2.41 -1.95
CA PHE A 128 4.37 -3.42 -2.95
C PHE A 128 2.88 -3.81 -2.85
N GLY A 129 2.16 -3.61 -3.93
CA GLY A 129 0.72 -3.84 -4.00
C GLY A 129 0.35 -5.32 -3.93
N ASP A 130 1.13 -6.20 -4.56
CA ASP A 130 0.97 -7.66 -4.46
C ASP A 130 1.17 -8.15 -3.02
N PHE A 131 2.17 -7.62 -2.30
CA PHE A 131 2.34 -7.89 -0.87
C PHE A 131 1.11 -7.44 -0.08
N GLY A 132 0.66 -6.19 -0.28
CA GLY A 132 -0.52 -5.65 0.39
C GLY A 132 -1.79 -6.48 0.13
N ARG A 133 -2.00 -6.86 -1.13
CA ARG A 133 -3.09 -7.74 -1.60
C ARG A 133 -3.01 -9.10 -0.92
N TRP A 134 -1.87 -9.77 -0.96
CA TRP A 134 -1.69 -11.08 -0.33
C TRP A 134 -1.92 -11.02 1.17
N ARG A 135 -1.34 -10.05 1.86
CA ARG A 135 -1.37 -9.99 3.34
C ARG A 135 -2.80 -9.87 3.87
N HIS A 136 -3.65 -9.12 3.18
CA HIS A 136 -5.02 -8.83 3.60
C HIS A 136 -6.06 -9.78 3.01
N LEU A 137 -5.83 -10.33 1.80
CA LEU A 137 -6.78 -11.22 1.12
C LEU A 137 -6.48 -12.72 1.29
N LYS A 138 -5.47 -13.08 2.09
CA LYS A 138 -5.02 -14.46 2.36
C LYS A 138 -6.13 -15.45 2.75
N GLY A 139 -7.26 -14.97 3.28
CA GLY A 139 -8.42 -15.79 3.65
C GLY A 139 -9.55 -15.87 2.61
N VAL A 140 -9.50 -15.06 1.55
CA VAL A 140 -10.59 -14.91 0.55
C VAL A 140 -10.20 -15.52 -0.80
N GLN A 141 -8.91 -15.43 -1.18
CA GLN A 141 -8.40 -16.00 -2.43
C GLN A 141 -7.18 -16.87 -2.15
N ASN A 142 -7.30 -18.17 -2.46
CA ASN A 142 -6.25 -19.17 -2.21
C ASN A 142 -5.18 -19.20 -3.33
N ASN A 143 -5.05 -18.14 -4.09
CA ASN A 143 -4.05 -18.04 -5.14
C ASN A 143 -2.83 -17.36 -4.54
N ASN A 144 -1.90 -18.17 -4.03
CA ASN A 144 -0.50 -17.78 -3.90
C ASN A 144 -0.05 -17.40 -5.33
N THR A 145 -0.18 -16.13 -5.66
CA THR A 145 0.50 -15.53 -6.79
C THR A 145 1.99 -15.73 -6.54
N ASP A 146 2.79 -15.90 -7.59
CA ASP A 146 4.26 -16.04 -7.50
C ASP A 146 4.90 -14.75 -6.98
N ILE A 147 4.65 -14.43 -5.71
CA ILE A 147 5.17 -13.24 -5.03
C ILE A 147 6.64 -13.49 -4.74
N ASP A 148 7.49 -12.67 -5.35
CA ASP A 148 8.92 -12.71 -5.10
C ASP A 148 9.28 -11.90 -3.85
N TYR A 149 9.01 -12.49 -2.69
CA TYR A 149 9.31 -11.88 -1.40
C TYR A 149 10.80 -11.52 -1.23
N MET A 150 11.70 -12.29 -1.87
CA MET A 150 13.13 -12.05 -1.79
C MET A 150 13.50 -10.80 -2.58
N ALA A 151 12.99 -10.64 -3.81
CA ALA A 151 13.18 -9.42 -4.58
C ALA A 151 12.64 -8.19 -3.82
N MET A 152 11.48 -8.30 -3.18
CA MET A 152 10.92 -7.22 -2.34
C MET A 152 11.86 -6.84 -1.20
N PHE A 153 12.39 -7.83 -0.46
CA PHE A 153 13.35 -7.58 0.62
C PHE A 153 14.64 -6.93 0.10
N GLU A 154 15.18 -7.40 -1.02
CA GLU A 154 16.37 -6.83 -1.65
C GLU A 154 16.15 -5.37 -2.08
N ILE A 155 15.00 -5.06 -2.67
CA ILE A 155 14.64 -3.69 -3.03
C ILE A 155 14.54 -2.82 -1.77
N ILE A 156 13.81 -3.27 -0.74
CA ILE A 156 13.70 -2.55 0.54
C ILE A 156 15.08 -2.30 1.15
N TRP A 157 15.92 -3.33 1.21
CA TRP A 157 17.26 -3.23 1.77
C TRP A 157 18.07 -2.18 1.02
N ARG A 158 18.14 -2.25 -0.32
CA ARG A 158 18.89 -1.29 -1.12
C ARG A 158 18.41 0.14 -0.95
N LEU A 159 17.09 0.34 -0.85
CA LEU A 159 16.52 1.66 -0.57
C LEU A 159 17.02 2.23 0.76
N ILE A 160 17.05 1.43 1.83
CA ILE A 160 17.31 1.94 3.19
C ILE A 160 18.76 1.76 3.67
N LYS A 161 19.56 0.91 3.02
CA LYS A 161 20.85 0.43 3.56
C LYS A 161 21.81 1.55 3.94
N ASN A 162 21.95 2.57 3.09
CA ASN A 162 22.90 3.66 3.32
C ASN A 162 22.52 4.45 4.58
N LYS A 163 21.24 4.83 4.71
CA LYS A 163 20.73 5.51 5.91
C LYS A 163 20.84 4.65 7.16
N VAL A 164 20.54 3.35 7.04
CA VAL A 164 20.65 2.39 8.14
C VAL A 164 22.09 2.25 8.63
N VAL A 165 23.05 2.02 7.72
CA VAL A 165 24.47 1.85 8.05
C VAL A 165 25.04 3.11 8.68
N THR A 166 24.84 4.28 8.05
CA THR A 166 25.34 5.56 8.59
C THR A 166 24.71 5.86 9.95
N SER A 167 23.39 5.73 10.09
CA SER A 167 22.71 5.96 11.37
C SER A 167 23.22 5.02 12.45
N PHE A 168 23.45 3.74 12.13
CA PHE A 168 23.96 2.75 13.06
C PHE A 168 25.40 3.07 13.51
N GLN A 169 26.26 3.49 12.59
CA GLN A 169 27.63 3.94 12.92
C GLN A 169 27.59 5.10 13.91
N GLU A 170 26.79 6.13 13.63
CA GLU A 170 26.72 7.36 14.43
C GLU A 170 26.07 7.14 15.80
N HIS A 171 25.01 6.33 15.88
CA HIS A 171 24.15 6.25 17.08
C HIS A 171 24.34 4.97 17.89
N VAL A 172 25.04 3.96 17.37
CA VAL A 172 25.34 2.72 18.08
C VAL A 172 26.85 2.56 18.24
N ILE A 173 27.61 2.59 17.14
CA ILE A 173 29.05 2.30 17.20
C ILE A 173 29.80 3.41 17.94
N VAL A 174 29.70 4.67 17.50
CA VAL A 174 30.44 5.78 18.12
C VAL A 174 30.18 5.87 19.63
N PRO A 175 28.92 5.83 20.14
CA PRO A 175 28.67 5.90 21.58
C PRO A 175 29.12 4.67 22.37
N LEU A 176 29.27 3.50 21.74
CA LEU A 176 29.76 2.30 22.42
C LEU A 176 31.26 2.34 22.72
N PHE A 177 32.02 3.14 21.95
CA PHE A 177 33.47 3.29 22.06
C PHE A 177 33.89 4.72 22.45
N ASP A 178 32.97 5.51 23.00
CA ASP A 178 33.29 6.81 23.61
C ASP A 178 34.03 6.58 24.95
N ASP A 179 35.35 6.43 24.84
CA ASP A 179 36.27 6.10 25.95
C ASP A 179 36.26 7.18 27.06
N GLU A 180 35.71 8.37 26.82
CA GLU A 180 35.62 9.45 27.82
C GLU A 180 34.56 9.20 28.90
N GLN A 181 33.55 8.35 28.64
CA GLN A 181 32.43 8.15 29.57
C GLN A 181 32.48 6.82 30.31
N VAL A 182 32.60 5.69 29.61
CA VAL A 182 32.58 4.35 30.21
C VAL A 182 33.33 3.35 29.31
N PRO A 183 34.19 2.46 29.87
CA PRO A 183 34.85 1.42 29.08
C PRO A 183 33.84 0.52 28.34
N PHE A 184 34.21 0.09 27.14
CA PHE A 184 33.38 -0.78 26.31
C PHE A 184 32.94 -2.06 27.05
N ARG A 185 31.67 -2.43 26.85
CA ARG A 185 31.10 -3.70 27.32
C ARG A 185 30.24 -4.33 26.24
N PHE A 186 30.62 -5.54 25.83
CA PHE A 186 29.94 -6.28 24.78
C PHE A 186 28.46 -6.55 25.10
N ASN A 187 28.13 -6.81 26.36
CA ASN A 187 26.76 -7.10 26.80
C ASN A 187 25.81 -5.87 26.83
N ARG A 188 26.26 -4.73 26.32
CA ARG A 188 25.44 -3.52 26.12
C ARG A 188 24.98 -3.36 24.69
N ILE A 189 25.57 -4.10 23.74
CA ILE A 189 25.31 -3.93 22.30
C ILE A 189 23.83 -4.12 22.00
N ASN A 190 23.19 -5.15 22.56
CA ASN A 190 21.77 -5.38 22.32
C ASN A 190 20.88 -4.24 22.83
N ASN A 191 21.24 -3.63 23.97
CA ASN A 191 20.51 -2.48 24.49
C ASN A 191 20.68 -1.26 23.58
N SER A 192 21.92 -0.96 23.16
CA SER A 192 22.18 0.13 22.22
C SER A 192 21.46 -0.08 20.88
N PHE A 193 21.44 -1.31 20.36
CA PHE A 193 20.68 -1.69 19.17
C PHE A 193 19.17 -1.46 19.36
N ASP A 194 18.58 -1.94 20.46
CA ASP A 194 17.15 -1.80 20.75
C ASP A 194 16.73 -0.32 20.83
N VAL A 195 17.54 0.49 21.52
CA VAL A 195 17.33 1.94 21.61
C VAL A 195 17.43 2.61 20.25
N TRP A 196 18.46 2.28 19.46
CA TRP A 196 18.63 2.82 18.11
C TRP A 196 17.49 2.41 17.19
N TYR A 197 17.10 1.14 17.21
CA TYR A 197 16.01 0.62 16.39
C TYR A 197 14.73 1.41 16.64
N HIS A 198 14.34 1.57 17.91
CA HIS A 198 13.10 2.27 18.23
C HIS A 198 13.18 3.80 18.10
N LYS A 199 14.34 4.41 18.32
CA LYS A 199 14.47 5.88 18.26
C LYS A 199 14.84 6.43 16.90
N GLN A 200 15.69 5.73 16.16
CA GLN A 200 16.21 6.18 14.86
C GLN A 200 15.52 5.43 13.73
N PHE A 201 15.56 4.09 13.74
CA PHE A 201 14.99 3.33 12.63
C PHE A 201 13.47 3.51 12.51
N VAL A 202 12.72 3.23 13.58
CA VAL A 202 11.25 3.27 13.57
C VAL A 202 10.69 4.70 13.50
N LYS A 203 11.31 5.66 14.19
CA LYS A 203 10.76 7.03 14.30
C LYS A 203 11.29 8.01 13.27
N THR A 204 12.38 7.68 12.58
CA THR A 204 13.02 8.58 11.62
C THR A 204 13.19 7.92 10.26
N ILE A 205 13.95 6.82 10.17
CA ILE A 205 14.29 6.19 8.88
C ILE A 205 13.04 5.68 8.15
N VAL A 206 12.19 4.91 8.83
CA VAL A 206 10.97 4.34 8.23
C VAL A 206 10.00 5.44 7.75
N PRO A 207 9.59 6.42 8.59
CA PRO A 207 8.69 7.49 8.15
C PRO A 207 9.25 8.33 6.99
N GLU A 208 10.54 8.66 7.01
CA GLU A 208 11.17 9.42 5.92
C GLU A 208 11.20 8.64 4.61
N ALA A 209 11.55 7.34 4.68
CA ALA A 209 11.52 6.44 3.53
C ALA A 209 10.11 6.35 2.93
N LEU A 210 9.12 6.04 3.77
CA LEU A 210 7.73 5.89 3.33
C LEU A 210 7.17 7.19 2.75
N LYS A 211 7.47 8.35 3.34
CA LYS A 211 7.03 9.65 2.81
C LYS A 211 7.53 9.89 1.39
N LYS A 212 8.78 9.54 1.10
CA LYS A 212 9.37 9.68 -0.24
C LYS A 212 8.80 8.66 -1.22
N LEU A 213 8.70 7.40 -0.82
CA LEU A 213 8.12 6.32 -1.64
C LEU A 213 6.64 6.56 -1.96
N GLN A 214 5.88 7.19 -1.05
CA GLN A 214 4.49 7.54 -1.28
C GLN A 214 4.31 8.66 -2.34
N SER A 215 5.36 9.44 -2.59
CA SER A 215 5.35 10.46 -3.64
C SER A 215 5.84 9.95 -5.01
N ASP A 216 6.46 8.78 -5.05
CA ASP A 216 6.97 8.14 -6.26
C ASP A 216 5.87 7.46 -7.07
N SER A 217 5.90 7.56 -8.39
CA SER A 217 4.85 6.98 -9.24
C SER A 217 4.74 5.45 -9.20
N ILE A 218 5.85 4.74 -9.00
CA ILE A 218 5.88 3.27 -8.97
C ILE A 218 5.47 2.78 -7.59
N PHE A 219 6.14 3.27 -6.54
CA PHE A 219 5.90 2.79 -5.17
C PHE A 219 4.57 3.29 -4.57
N LYS A 220 4.06 4.46 -5.01
CA LYS A 220 2.72 4.95 -4.60
C LYS A 220 1.60 3.95 -4.92
N MET A 221 1.74 3.11 -5.94
CA MET A 221 0.73 2.11 -6.28
C MET A 221 0.49 1.12 -5.14
N GLY A 222 1.53 0.70 -4.41
CA GLY A 222 1.38 -0.17 -3.25
C GLY A 222 0.52 0.46 -2.14
N PHE A 223 0.75 1.74 -1.86
CA PHE A 223 -0.08 2.50 -0.92
C PHE A 223 -1.53 2.66 -1.40
N MET A 224 -1.73 2.86 -2.70
CA MET A 224 -3.07 2.91 -3.30
C MET A 224 -3.79 1.57 -3.14
N VAL A 225 -3.12 0.45 -3.43
CA VAL A 225 -3.67 -0.89 -3.23
C VAL A 225 -4.02 -1.12 -1.76
N LYS A 226 -3.13 -0.79 -0.83
CA LYS A 226 -3.41 -0.88 0.61
C LYS A 226 -4.66 -0.06 0.98
N SER A 227 -4.75 1.18 0.51
CA SER A 227 -5.90 2.06 0.78
C SER A 227 -7.21 1.48 0.22
N LEU A 228 -7.19 0.96 -1.02
CA LEU A 228 -8.37 0.33 -1.62
C LEU A 228 -8.84 -0.89 -0.81
N ILE A 229 -7.91 -1.72 -0.36
CA ILE A 229 -8.23 -2.89 0.48
C ILE A 229 -8.84 -2.44 1.82
N ASP A 230 -8.16 -1.53 2.52
CA ASP A 230 -8.54 -1.09 3.87
C ASP A 230 -9.94 -0.45 3.89
N HIS A 231 -10.31 0.29 2.83
CA HIS A 231 -11.57 1.05 2.79
C HIS A 231 -12.71 0.34 2.06
N PHE A 232 -12.42 -0.49 1.05
CA PHE A 232 -13.46 -1.03 0.16
C PHE A 232 -13.58 -2.55 0.18
N LEU A 233 -12.53 -3.31 0.52
CA LEU A 233 -12.57 -4.77 0.51
C LEU A 233 -12.73 -5.44 1.88
N ASN A 234 -12.58 -4.70 2.98
CA ASN A 234 -12.78 -5.23 4.34
C ASN A 234 -14.28 -5.40 4.69
N THR A 235 -15.04 -5.97 3.76
CA THR A 235 -16.48 -6.21 3.91
C THR A 235 -16.70 -7.57 4.56
N THR A 236 -17.01 -7.56 5.85
CA THR A 236 -17.80 -8.60 6.52
C THR A 236 -18.90 -9.13 5.61
N HIS A 237 -19.12 -10.45 5.56
CA HIS A 237 -20.18 -11.10 4.77
C HIS A 237 -21.48 -10.29 4.78
N ILE A 238 -21.74 -9.57 3.69
CA ILE A 238 -22.98 -8.80 3.50
C ILE A 238 -24.03 -9.83 3.13
N THR A 239 -24.79 -10.29 4.13
CA THR A 239 -26.00 -11.06 3.89
C THR A 239 -27.16 -10.07 3.73
N SER A 240 -27.76 -10.07 2.54
CA SER A 240 -29.05 -9.43 2.31
C SER A 240 -30.08 -10.50 1.97
N TYR A 241 -31.29 -10.28 2.46
CA TYR A 241 -32.48 -11.08 2.10
C TYR A 241 -33.38 -10.33 1.13
N LEU A 242 -32.95 -9.17 0.61
CA LEU A 242 -33.70 -8.43 -0.40
C LEU A 242 -33.59 -9.15 -1.74
N GLU A 243 -34.74 -9.53 -2.30
CA GLU A 243 -34.84 -10.00 -3.69
C GLU A 243 -35.17 -8.82 -4.62
N ASP A 244 -35.98 -7.88 -4.14
CA ASP A 244 -36.40 -6.71 -4.91
C ASP A 244 -36.35 -5.42 -4.09
N VAL A 245 -36.36 -4.29 -4.80
CA VAL A 245 -36.43 -2.95 -4.22
C VAL A 245 -37.49 -2.08 -4.93
N PRO A 246 -38.16 -1.18 -4.20
CA PRO A 246 -38.96 -0.14 -4.84
C PRO A 246 -38.04 0.91 -5.45
N ILE A 247 -38.32 1.29 -6.69
CA ILE A 247 -37.73 2.42 -7.39
C ILE A 247 -38.85 3.40 -7.69
N ASP A 248 -38.80 4.56 -7.05
CA ASP A 248 -39.66 5.70 -7.36
C ASP A 248 -39.11 6.39 -8.60
N LYS A 249 -39.88 6.36 -9.68
CA LYS A 249 -39.56 7.01 -10.94
C LYS A 249 -40.44 8.24 -11.10
N TYR A 250 -39.81 9.40 -11.11
CA TYR A 250 -40.45 10.67 -11.40
C TYR A 250 -39.81 11.29 -12.63
N TYR A 251 -40.58 11.46 -13.70
CA TYR A 251 -40.15 12.15 -14.92
C TYR A 251 -41.22 13.14 -15.32
N LEU A 252 -40.85 14.41 -15.47
CA LEU A 252 -41.76 15.40 -16.05
C LEU A 252 -42.07 15.05 -17.51
N PRO A 253 -43.29 15.37 -17.99
CA PRO A 253 -43.61 15.16 -19.39
C PRO A 253 -42.77 16.10 -20.25
N ILE A 254 -42.29 15.59 -21.38
CA ILE A 254 -41.49 16.38 -22.34
C ILE A 254 -42.11 16.18 -23.72
N THR A 255 -42.38 17.30 -24.39
CA THR A 255 -42.77 17.32 -25.79
C THR A 255 -41.60 17.86 -26.61
N ASN A 256 -41.00 16.97 -27.41
CA ASN A 256 -39.93 17.32 -28.34
C ASN A 256 -40.49 17.41 -29.77
N TYR A 257 -39.81 18.20 -30.60
CA TYR A 257 -40.17 18.37 -32.00
C TYR A 257 -38.98 18.07 -32.89
N THR A 258 -39.18 17.16 -33.85
CA THR A 258 -38.20 16.81 -34.86
C THR A 258 -38.61 17.46 -36.18
N ILE A 259 -37.77 18.36 -36.72
CA ILE A 259 -38.06 19.15 -37.91
C ILE A 259 -37.32 18.56 -39.12
N ASP A 260 -38.05 18.15 -40.17
CA ASP A 260 -37.46 17.75 -41.45
C ASP A 260 -37.10 18.99 -42.28
N VAL A 261 -35.90 19.52 -42.03
CA VAL A 261 -35.37 20.74 -42.67
C VAL A 261 -35.34 20.66 -44.21
N SER A 262 -35.32 19.46 -44.79
CA SER A 262 -35.30 19.27 -46.25
C SER A 262 -36.62 19.63 -46.92
N LYS A 263 -37.72 19.72 -46.16
CA LYS A 263 -39.06 20.06 -46.63
C LYS A 263 -39.40 21.54 -46.51
N ILE A 264 -38.52 22.34 -45.91
CA ILE A 264 -38.65 23.80 -45.88
C ILE A 264 -38.26 24.35 -47.25
N LYS A 265 -39.25 24.80 -48.04
CA LYS A 265 -39.06 25.16 -49.46
C LYS A 265 -39.03 26.67 -49.71
N THR A 266 -39.50 27.47 -48.77
CA THR A 266 -39.59 28.92 -48.90
C THR A 266 -38.97 29.62 -47.71
N GLU A 267 -38.48 30.85 -47.94
CA GLU A 267 -37.98 31.72 -46.87
C GLU A 267 -39.10 32.10 -45.88
N GLU A 268 -40.35 32.15 -46.36
CA GLU A 268 -41.52 32.39 -45.50
C GLU A 268 -41.77 31.22 -44.54
N ASP A 269 -41.66 29.96 -45.01
CA ASP A 269 -41.79 28.77 -44.15
C ASP A 269 -40.66 28.72 -43.11
N ASP A 270 -39.43 29.03 -43.52
CA ASP A 270 -38.26 29.07 -42.63
C ASP A 270 -38.46 30.08 -41.49
N ILE A 271 -38.92 31.29 -41.82
CA ILE A 271 -39.22 32.33 -40.81
C ILE A 271 -40.34 31.88 -39.86
N LYS A 272 -41.40 31.24 -40.36
CA LYS A 272 -42.49 30.76 -39.51
C LYS A 272 -42.04 29.65 -38.56
N VAL A 273 -41.24 28.70 -39.05
CA VAL A 273 -40.65 27.62 -38.23
C VAL A 273 -39.74 28.21 -37.14
N ALA A 274 -38.87 29.16 -37.51
CA ALA A 274 -38.00 29.84 -36.56
C ALA A 274 -38.79 30.60 -35.48
N MET A 275 -39.87 31.28 -35.85
CA MET A 275 -40.73 31.99 -34.91
C MET A 275 -41.43 31.05 -33.92
N GLU A 276 -41.97 29.91 -34.39
CA GLU A 276 -42.56 28.91 -33.50
C GLU A 276 -41.51 28.22 -32.62
N TYR A 277 -40.31 27.99 -33.13
CA TYR A 277 -39.20 27.51 -32.31
C TYR A 277 -38.82 28.48 -31.20
N LEU A 278 -38.73 29.78 -31.51
CA LEU A 278 -38.48 30.81 -30.49
C LEU A 278 -39.60 30.88 -29.46
N ARG A 279 -40.86 30.70 -29.88
CA ARG A 279 -42.01 30.64 -28.97
C ARG A 279 -41.91 29.42 -28.05
N TRP A 280 -41.64 28.24 -28.59
CA TRP A 280 -41.43 27.01 -27.82
C TRP A 280 -40.28 27.15 -26.83
N LEU A 281 -39.12 27.65 -27.29
CA LEU A 281 -37.94 27.84 -26.46
C LEU A 281 -38.16 28.87 -25.35
N ASN A 282 -38.79 30.01 -25.66
CA ASN A 282 -39.10 31.02 -24.66
C ASN A 282 -40.09 30.49 -23.60
N ARG A 283 -41.08 29.70 -24.03
CA ARG A 283 -42.01 29.05 -23.11
C ARG A 283 -41.31 27.99 -22.26
N TYR A 284 -40.47 27.14 -22.85
CA TYR A 284 -39.66 26.15 -22.13
C TYR A 284 -38.74 26.80 -21.08
N ASN A 285 -38.10 27.92 -21.42
CA ASN A 285 -37.24 28.66 -20.50
C ASN A 285 -38.00 29.42 -19.40
N SER A 286 -39.34 29.49 -19.49
CA SER A 286 -40.20 30.13 -18.48
C SER A 286 -40.79 29.15 -17.46
N LEU A 287 -40.44 27.86 -17.54
CA LEU A 287 -40.95 26.84 -16.62
C LEU A 287 -40.24 26.94 -15.27
N GLU A 288 -41.01 27.21 -14.20
CA GLU A 288 -40.47 27.32 -12.83
C GLU A 288 -40.90 26.15 -11.93
N THR A 289 -42.02 25.49 -12.26
CA THR A 289 -42.61 24.42 -11.44
C THR A 289 -42.99 23.19 -12.26
N ALA A 290 -43.16 22.05 -11.58
CA ALA A 290 -43.69 20.82 -12.19
C ALA A 290 -45.08 21.03 -12.83
N LYS A 291 -45.92 21.91 -12.27
CA LYS A 291 -47.23 22.25 -12.86
C LYS A 291 -47.07 22.97 -14.19
N ASP A 292 -46.07 23.84 -14.30
CA ASP A 292 -45.80 24.56 -15.56
C ASP A 292 -45.35 23.59 -16.64
N ALA A 293 -44.51 22.61 -16.29
CA ALA A 293 -44.05 21.57 -17.21
C ALA A 293 -45.20 20.67 -17.69
N ILE A 294 -46.10 20.27 -16.79
CA ILE A 294 -47.31 19.50 -17.15
C ILE A 294 -48.20 20.31 -18.08
N ALA A 295 -48.45 21.59 -17.78
CA ALA A 295 -49.25 22.46 -18.64
C ALA A 295 -48.58 22.66 -20.02
N PHE A 296 -47.26 22.85 -20.04
CA PHE A 296 -46.47 22.99 -21.26
C PHE A 296 -46.55 21.78 -22.18
N ALA A 297 -46.57 20.55 -21.64
CA ALA A 297 -46.67 19.33 -22.45
C ALA A 297 -48.02 19.18 -23.20
N GLU A 298 -49.07 19.84 -22.70
CA GLU A 298 -50.38 19.93 -23.34
C GLU A 298 -50.48 21.11 -24.34
N GLU A 299 -49.57 22.09 -24.26
CA GLU A 299 -49.47 23.16 -25.25
C GLU A 299 -49.03 22.57 -26.60
N LYS A 300 -49.60 23.11 -27.68
CA LYS A 300 -49.30 22.67 -29.03
C LYS A 300 -48.45 23.70 -29.74
N PHE A 301 -47.35 23.22 -30.32
CA PHE A 301 -46.44 24.00 -31.16
C PHE A 301 -46.34 23.33 -32.52
N PHE A 302 -45.95 24.11 -33.53
CA PHE A 302 -45.70 23.62 -34.89
C PHE A 302 -46.90 22.93 -35.59
N GLU A 303 -48.15 23.17 -35.15
CA GLU A 303 -49.36 22.54 -35.74
C GLU A 303 -49.55 22.81 -37.24
N GLU A 304 -48.98 23.91 -37.74
CA GLU A 304 -49.10 24.33 -39.15
C GLU A 304 -48.15 23.59 -40.11
N PHE A 305 -47.23 22.76 -39.59
CA PHE A 305 -46.16 22.13 -40.37
C PHE A 305 -46.32 20.61 -40.44
N ASP A 306 -46.69 20.09 -41.62
CA ASP A 306 -46.81 18.65 -41.87
C ASP A 306 -45.47 17.89 -41.93
N PHE A 307 -44.36 18.63 -41.88
CA PHE A 307 -42.99 18.12 -41.84
C PHE A 307 -42.34 18.18 -40.44
N VAL A 308 -43.09 18.57 -39.40
CA VAL A 308 -42.66 18.50 -38.00
C VAL A 308 -43.30 17.28 -37.35
N THR A 309 -42.48 16.45 -36.71
CA THR A 309 -42.94 15.29 -35.93
C THR A 309 -42.90 15.64 -34.45
N GLU A 310 -44.03 15.49 -33.78
CA GLU A 310 -44.15 15.65 -32.34
C GLU A 310 -43.85 14.32 -31.63
N GLU A 311 -42.92 14.37 -30.68
CA GLU A 311 -42.55 13.24 -29.82
C GLU A 311 -42.92 13.56 -28.38
N LYS A 312 -44.01 12.94 -27.89
CA LYS A 312 -44.47 13.11 -26.51
C LYS A 312 -43.92 12.00 -25.61
N ARG A 313 -43.21 12.39 -24.56
CA ARG A 313 -42.88 11.52 -23.43
C ARG A 313 -43.86 11.81 -22.29
N PRO A 314 -44.64 10.82 -21.83
CA PRO A 314 -45.61 11.04 -20.77
C PRO A 314 -44.90 11.33 -19.45
N MET A 315 -45.62 11.98 -18.54
CA MET A 315 -45.20 12.06 -17.15
C MET A 315 -45.12 10.64 -16.58
N ILE A 316 -44.07 10.36 -15.82
CA ILE A 316 -43.93 9.14 -15.04
C ILE A 316 -43.91 9.57 -13.58
N ASP A 317 -44.81 9.03 -12.78
CA ASP A 317 -44.84 9.19 -11.33
C ASP A 317 -45.37 7.88 -10.75
N GLN A 318 -44.46 6.93 -10.60
CA GLN A 318 -44.80 5.58 -10.18
C GLN A 318 -43.65 4.92 -9.43
N THR A 319 -44.01 4.05 -8.50
CA THR A 319 -43.07 3.14 -7.85
C THR A 319 -43.10 1.81 -8.60
N THR A 320 -41.96 1.39 -9.15
CA THR A 320 -41.79 0.05 -9.73
C THR A 320 -40.99 -0.83 -8.80
N ARG A 321 -41.28 -2.14 -8.78
CA ARG A 321 -40.50 -3.13 -8.03
C ARG A 321 -39.51 -3.79 -8.98
N THR A 322 -38.22 -3.69 -8.67
CA THR A 322 -37.14 -4.18 -9.53
C THR A 322 -36.29 -5.17 -8.75
N SER A 323 -35.86 -6.24 -9.42
CA SER A 323 -34.90 -7.20 -8.86
C SER A 323 -33.62 -6.47 -8.47
N ILE A 324 -33.19 -6.64 -7.21
CA ILE A 324 -31.99 -5.96 -6.74
C ILE A 324 -30.76 -6.44 -7.51
N GLN A 325 -30.72 -7.71 -7.90
CA GLN A 325 -29.59 -8.27 -8.63
C GLN A 325 -29.48 -7.67 -10.04
N GLU A 326 -30.60 -7.53 -10.75
CA GLU A 326 -30.62 -6.92 -12.08
C GLU A 326 -30.20 -5.45 -12.03
N LEU A 327 -30.73 -4.70 -11.05
CA LEU A 327 -30.35 -3.30 -10.84
C LEU A 327 -28.84 -3.15 -10.56
N LEU A 328 -28.29 -4.01 -9.70
CA LEU A 328 -26.87 -4.02 -9.36
C LEU A 328 -25.98 -4.29 -10.57
N ASP A 329 -26.36 -5.29 -11.37
CA ASP A 329 -25.57 -5.69 -12.54
C ASP A 329 -25.66 -4.62 -13.65
N ASP A 330 -26.83 -3.99 -13.85
CA ASP A 330 -27.02 -2.90 -14.82
C ASP A 330 -26.21 -1.66 -14.45
N ILE A 331 -26.21 -1.22 -13.17
CA ILE A 331 -25.41 -0.07 -12.71
C ILE A 331 -23.91 -0.27 -12.97
N ILE A 332 -23.38 -1.49 -12.81
CA ILE A 332 -21.96 -1.77 -13.03
C ILE A 332 -21.63 -1.86 -14.52
N GLN A 333 -22.51 -2.47 -15.31
CA GLN A 333 -22.28 -2.71 -16.74
C GLN A 333 -22.53 -1.47 -17.59
N HIS A 334 -23.49 -0.65 -17.17
CA HIS A 334 -23.99 0.51 -17.89
C HIS A 334 -24.12 1.75 -17.00
N PRO A 335 -23.04 2.21 -16.32
CA PRO A 335 -23.08 3.41 -15.50
C PRO A 335 -23.56 4.65 -16.27
N GLU A 336 -23.32 4.70 -17.59
CA GLU A 336 -23.78 5.76 -18.48
C GLU A 336 -25.31 5.98 -18.47
N ASN A 337 -26.09 4.94 -18.17
CA ASN A 337 -27.55 5.05 -18.07
C ASN A 337 -28.00 5.87 -16.85
N TYR A 338 -27.10 6.07 -15.89
CA TYR A 338 -27.34 6.75 -14.62
C TYR A 338 -26.49 8.03 -14.45
N GLU A 339 -25.64 8.35 -15.43
CA GLU A 339 -24.72 9.49 -15.41
C GLU A 339 -25.36 10.82 -15.84
N GLU A 340 -26.65 10.84 -16.19
CA GLU A 340 -27.36 12.09 -16.47
C GLU A 340 -27.33 12.97 -15.20
N GLY A 341 -26.52 14.02 -15.22
CA GLY A 341 -26.26 14.87 -14.07
C GLY A 341 -27.56 15.32 -13.38
N TYR A 342 -27.54 15.43 -12.05
CA TYR A 342 -28.68 15.80 -11.21
C TYR A 342 -29.52 16.95 -11.81
N ILE A 343 -30.59 16.62 -12.52
CA ILE A 343 -31.61 17.60 -12.91
C ILE A 343 -32.52 17.75 -11.69
N LEU A 344 -32.10 18.61 -10.75
CA LEU A 344 -32.90 18.98 -9.59
C LEU A 344 -34.34 19.29 -10.05
N HIS A 345 -35.28 18.45 -9.60
CA HIS A 345 -36.73 18.55 -9.84
C HIS A 345 -37.26 18.19 -11.25
N GLY A 346 -36.45 17.62 -12.16
CA GLY A 346 -36.87 17.28 -13.53
C GLY A 346 -37.07 15.77 -13.79
N SER A 347 -36.16 14.96 -13.26
CA SER A 347 -36.18 13.50 -13.37
C SER A 347 -35.46 12.88 -12.18
N THR A 348 -36.10 11.95 -11.46
CA THR A 348 -35.49 11.22 -10.36
C THR A 348 -35.81 9.72 -10.45
N GLU A 349 -34.78 8.90 -10.25
CA GLU A 349 -34.93 7.48 -9.91
C GLU A 349 -34.37 7.27 -8.51
N GLU A 350 -35.25 7.10 -7.53
CA GLU A 350 -34.88 7.02 -6.13
C GLU A 350 -35.28 5.68 -5.53
N ILE A 351 -34.47 5.14 -4.62
CA ILE A 351 -34.85 4.00 -3.79
C ILE A 351 -35.31 4.56 -2.44
N PRO A 352 -36.62 4.56 -2.14
CA PRO A 352 -37.14 5.18 -0.93
C PRO A 352 -36.48 4.60 0.32
N GLY A 353 -35.92 5.49 1.14
CA GLY A 353 -35.31 5.08 2.39
C GLY A 353 -34.08 4.18 2.22
N ILE A 354 -33.30 4.32 1.13
CA ILE A 354 -32.01 3.64 0.94
C ILE A 354 -31.03 3.84 2.11
N LEU A 355 -31.19 4.90 2.91
CA LEU A 355 -30.39 5.14 4.11
C LEU A 355 -31.04 4.63 5.42
N ILE A 356 -32.27 4.11 5.34
CA ILE A 356 -33.07 3.68 6.49
C ILE A 356 -33.70 2.30 6.24
N VAL A 357 -34.98 2.26 5.84
CA VAL A 357 -35.78 1.04 5.66
C VAL A 357 -35.24 0.10 4.58
N ASN A 358 -34.61 0.63 3.52
CA ASN A 358 -33.98 -0.12 2.44
C ASN A 358 -32.43 -0.06 2.52
N SER A 359 -31.87 0.16 3.71
CA SER A 359 -30.41 0.27 3.94
C SER A 359 -29.58 -0.98 3.63
N GLN A 360 -30.19 -2.12 3.36
CA GLN A 360 -29.45 -3.28 2.86
C GLN A 360 -29.00 -3.10 1.40
N VAL A 361 -29.70 -2.27 0.63
CA VAL A 361 -29.34 -1.95 -0.75
C VAL A 361 -27.97 -1.28 -0.82
N SER A 362 -27.68 -0.34 0.10
CA SER A 362 -26.36 0.32 0.14
C SER A 362 -25.24 -0.66 0.47
N LYS A 363 -25.52 -1.71 1.26
CA LYS A 363 -24.55 -2.78 1.52
C LYS A 363 -24.34 -3.63 0.27
N LEU A 364 -25.39 -3.96 -0.47
CA LEU A 364 -25.26 -4.67 -1.74
C LEU A 364 -24.49 -3.85 -2.78
N PHE A 365 -24.70 -2.52 -2.85
CA PHE A 365 -23.88 -1.60 -3.63
C PHE A 365 -22.41 -1.69 -3.22
N GLN A 366 -22.11 -1.70 -1.92
CA GLN A 366 -20.74 -1.85 -1.43
C GLN A 366 -20.11 -3.19 -1.86
N ALA A 367 -20.85 -4.30 -1.79
CA ALA A 367 -20.36 -5.61 -2.21
C ALA A 367 -20.01 -5.62 -3.71
N LYS A 368 -20.85 -5.01 -4.54
CA LYS A 368 -20.61 -4.88 -5.98
C LYS A 368 -19.48 -3.94 -6.33
N ILE A 369 -19.36 -2.82 -5.63
CA ILE A 369 -18.24 -1.90 -5.74
C ILE A 369 -16.92 -2.59 -5.34
N ALA A 370 -16.94 -3.48 -4.34
CA ALA A 370 -15.78 -4.27 -3.97
C ALA A 370 -15.29 -5.17 -5.11
N GLU A 371 -16.18 -5.75 -5.93
CA GLU A 371 -15.81 -6.51 -7.14
C GLU A 371 -15.06 -5.62 -8.16
N VAL A 372 -15.53 -4.39 -8.36
CA VAL A 372 -14.88 -3.41 -9.25
C VAL A 372 -13.49 -3.04 -8.73
N PHE A 373 -13.36 -2.75 -7.44
CA PHE A 373 -12.08 -2.40 -6.82
C PHE A 373 -11.09 -3.56 -6.79
N LEU A 374 -11.57 -4.79 -6.64
CA LEU A 374 -10.72 -5.97 -6.73
C LEU A 374 -10.04 -6.05 -8.12
N LYS A 375 -10.79 -5.82 -9.20
CA LYS A 375 -10.23 -5.75 -10.55
C LYS A 375 -9.22 -4.62 -10.70
N GLN A 376 -9.52 -3.43 -10.14
CA GLN A 376 -8.58 -2.31 -10.15
C GLN A 376 -7.30 -2.61 -9.37
N ILE A 377 -7.39 -3.29 -8.22
CA ILE A 377 -6.24 -3.76 -7.46
C ILE A 377 -5.39 -4.72 -8.30
N ASP A 378 -6.01 -5.69 -8.97
CA ASP A 378 -5.29 -6.65 -9.83
C ASP A 378 -4.55 -5.93 -10.97
N ASP A 379 -5.18 -4.94 -11.60
CA ASP A 379 -4.55 -4.12 -12.65
C ASP A 379 -3.40 -3.27 -12.08
N LEU A 380 -3.59 -2.59 -10.94
CA LEU A 380 -2.55 -1.79 -10.28
C LEU A 380 -1.33 -2.64 -9.91
N VAL A 381 -1.56 -3.82 -9.33
CA VAL A 381 -0.49 -4.77 -8.98
C VAL A 381 0.26 -5.22 -10.22
N ARG A 382 -0.46 -5.59 -11.30
CA ARG A 382 0.17 -6.00 -12.56
C ARG A 382 1.07 -4.91 -13.11
N TYR A 383 0.59 -3.67 -13.19
CA TYR A 383 1.37 -2.55 -13.72
C TYR A 383 2.55 -2.20 -12.81
N GLN A 384 2.35 -2.21 -11.48
CA GLN A 384 3.44 -1.95 -10.55
C GLN A 384 4.57 -2.97 -10.72
N ASN A 385 4.25 -4.27 -10.80
CA ASN A 385 5.24 -5.33 -10.97
C ASN A 385 6.00 -5.18 -12.30
N ILE A 386 5.32 -4.79 -13.37
CA ILE A 386 5.96 -4.46 -14.65
C ILE A 386 6.94 -3.28 -14.48
N PHE A 387 6.54 -2.21 -13.79
CA PHE A 387 7.39 -1.04 -13.61
C PHE A 387 8.58 -1.29 -12.67
N ILE A 388 8.40 -2.08 -11.61
CA ILE A 388 9.50 -2.51 -10.74
C ILE A 388 10.57 -3.26 -11.54
N ASN A 389 10.18 -4.11 -12.49
CA ASN A 389 11.12 -4.83 -13.35
C ASN A 389 11.95 -3.93 -14.28
N PHE A 390 11.54 -2.67 -14.48
CA PHE A 390 12.30 -1.69 -15.25
C PHE A 390 13.24 -0.83 -14.39
N ILE A 391 13.22 -0.99 -13.07
CA ILE A 391 14.11 -0.24 -12.18
C ILE A 391 15.54 -0.79 -12.30
N ASN A 392 16.51 0.10 -12.53
CA ASN A 392 17.91 -0.27 -12.38
C ASN A 392 18.26 -0.38 -10.88
N TRP A 393 18.77 -1.53 -10.49
CA TRP A 393 19.08 -1.86 -9.09
C TRP A 393 20.07 -0.88 -8.43
N ASP A 394 20.96 -0.25 -9.22
CA ASP A 394 21.93 0.73 -8.71
C ASP A 394 21.25 2.05 -8.30
N GLU A 395 20.11 2.39 -8.91
CA GLU A 395 19.37 3.63 -8.60
C GLU A 395 18.75 3.56 -7.20
N LEU A 396 18.37 2.36 -6.75
CA LEU A 396 17.72 2.14 -5.45
C LEU A 396 18.58 2.65 -4.28
N GLU A 397 19.91 2.53 -4.38
CA GLU A 397 20.83 2.89 -3.29
C GLU A 397 20.95 4.39 -3.07
N THR A 398 20.68 5.18 -4.10
CA THR A 398 20.72 6.65 -4.06
C THR A 398 19.33 7.27 -4.03
N PHE A 399 18.29 6.43 -4.13
CA PHE A 399 16.93 6.91 -4.26
C PHE A 399 16.44 7.61 -3.01
N LEU A 400 16.75 7.14 -1.79
CA LEU A 400 16.16 7.66 -0.53
C LEU A 400 16.89 8.84 0.11
#